data_AF-A0A972N4T9-F1
#
_entry.id   AF-A0A972N4T9-F1
#
_cell.length_a   1.000
_cell.length_b   1.000
_cell.length_c   1.000
_cell.angle_alpha   90.00
_cell.angle_beta   90.00
_cell.angle_gamma   90.00
#
_symmetry.space_group_name_H-M   'P 1'
#
loop_
_entity.id
_entity.type
_entity.pdbx_description
1 polymer ?
#
loop_
_entity_poly.entity_id
_entity_poly.type
_entity_poly.pdbx_seq_one_letter_code
_entity_poly.pdbx_strand_id
1 'polypeptide(L)'
;MIDLIYRKMCPGCGGEIESSRLAKGLLCKRCLPNEDANPCKVKSNFSKVCKLKEQVKAFEEHFKKTIGFSLRELQRAWAKRFFLGHSFAMLAPTGIGKSTFGLSLASFLLPKKSYLIFPTNLLVEQAYSKLQAMGYEPLIYSSSFS
;
A
#
# COMPACT_ATOMS: atom_id res chain seq x y z
N MET A 1 36.62 5.05 12.21
CA MET A 1 35.25 5.58 12.43
C MET A 1 34.65 4.78 13.56
N ILE A 2 34.20 5.43 14.64
CA ILE A 2 33.60 4.75 15.81
C ILE A 2 32.14 4.47 15.46
N ASP A 3 31.69 3.22 15.64
CA ASP A 3 30.32 2.84 15.37
C ASP A 3 29.42 3.29 16.53
N LEU A 4 28.39 4.10 16.24
CA LEU A 4 27.45 4.55 17.25
C LEU A 4 26.46 3.42 17.58
N ILE A 5 26.18 3.21 18.86
CA ILE A 5 25.18 2.22 19.30
C ILE A 5 23.90 2.96 19.67
N TYR A 6 22.83 2.69 18.91
CA TYR A 6 21.51 3.26 19.18
C TYR A 6 20.71 2.32 20.09
N ARG A 7 20.29 2.83 21.25
CA ARG A 7 19.44 2.07 22.18
C ARG A 7 17.99 2.06 21.72
N LYS A 8 17.36 0.89 21.85
CA LYS A 8 15.95 0.64 21.50
C LYS A 8 15.54 0.93 20.05
N MET A 9 16.49 0.88 19.12
CA MET A 9 16.27 1.25 17.71
C MET A 9 16.31 0.07 16.74
N CYS A 10 16.61 -1.16 17.17
CA CYS A 10 16.55 -2.31 16.27
C CYS A 10 15.10 -2.52 15.75
N PRO A 11 14.84 -2.46 14.43
CA PRO A 11 13.48 -2.64 13.89
C PRO A 11 12.90 -4.04 14.12
N GLY A 12 13.74 -5.03 14.41
CA GLY A 12 13.34 -6.43 14.62
C GLY A 12 12.87 -6.73 16.03
N CYS A 13 13.64 -6.30 17.04
CA CYS A 13 13.39 -6.63 18.46
C CYS A 13 13.25 -5.42 19.39
N GLY A 14 13.47 -4.19 18.90
CA GLY A 14 13.49 -3.00 19.75
C GLY A 14 14.69 -2.94 20.71
N GLY A 15 15.75 -3.68 20.43
CA GLY A 15 17.01 -3.67 21.19
C GLY A 15 18.03 -2.65 20.67
N GLU A 16 19.27 -2.79 21.12
CA GLU A 16 20.41 -1.99 20.65
C GLU A 16 20.85 -2.41 19.24
N ILE A 17 21.35 -1.46 18.46
CA ILE A 17 21.84 -1.69 17.11
C ILE A 17 22.96 -0.71 16.73
N GLU A 18 23.95 -1.22 16.00
CA GLU A 18 25.05 -0.43 15.47
C GLU A 18 24.63 0.46 14.29
N SER A 19 25.22 1.66 14.19
CA SER A 19 24.94 2.64 13.14
C SER A 19 25.25 2.11 11.75
N SER A 20 26.33 1.34 11.61
CA SER A 20 26.72 0.68 10.36
C SER A 20 25.63 -0.26 9.83
N ARG A 21 24.94 -0.98 10.73
CA ARG A 21 23.87 -1.92 10.37
C ARG A 21 22.56 -1.21 10.05
N LEU A 22 22.21 -0.18 10.84
CA LEU A 22 21.04 0.65 10.56
C LEU A 22 21.15 1.34 9.19
N ALA A 23 22.33 1.88 8.84
CA ALA A 23 22.57 2.54 7.56
C ALA A 23 22.36 1.60 6.36
N LYS A 24 22.66 0.30 6.53
CA LYS A 24 22.41 -0.75 5.54
C LYS A 24 20.96 -1.26 5.54
N GLY A 25 20.10 -0.77 6.43
CA GLY A 25 18.73 -1.27 6.59
C GLY A 25 18.64 -2.68 7.19
N LEU A 26 19.68 -3.10 7.93
CA LEU A 26 19.75 -4.41 8.58
C LEU A 26 19.21 -4.37 10.01
N LEU A 27 19.01 -5.56 10.59
CA LEU A 27 18.66 -5.73 12.01
C LEU A 27 19.92 -5.87 12.86
N CYS A 28 19.80 -5.80 14.19
CA CYS A 28 20.94 -6.03 15.08
C CYS A 28 21.49 -7.46 14.93
N LYS A 29 22.72 -7.69 15.36
CA LYS A 29 23.38 -9.01 15.29
C LYS A 29 22.59 -10.14 15.94
N ARG A 30 21.79 -9.84 16.98
CA ARG A 30 20.90 -10.85 17.62
C ARG A 30 19.75 -11.29 16.72
N CYS A 31 19.17 -10.35 15.97
CA CYS A 31 18.06 -10.65 15.06
C CYS A 31 18.53 -11.20 13.71
N LEU A 32 19.65 -10.71 13.21
CA LEU A 32 20.19 -11.05 11.90
C LEU A 32 21.72 -11.19 12.00
N PRO A 33 22.24 -12.34 12.44
CA PRO A 33 23.69 -12.51 12.62
C PRO A 33 24.49 -12.32 11.33
N ASN A 34 23.99 -12.85 10.21
CA ASN A 34 24.60 -12.72 8.89
C ASN A 34 24.10 -11.46 8.16
N GLU A 35 24.99 -10.57 7.76
CA GLU A 35 24.64 -9.33 7.03
C GLU A 35 24.09 -9.57 5.61
N ASP A 36 24.47 -10.68 4.98
CA ASP A 36 24.03 -11.03 3.62
C ASP A 36 22.63 -11.66 3.60
N ALA A 37 22.08 -11.99 4.77
CA ALA A 37 20.76 -12.59 4.89
C ALA A 37 19.65 -11.53 4.73
N ASN A 38 18.58 -11.89 4.04
CA ASN A 38 17.43 -11.01 3.84
C ASN A 38 16.66 -10.79 5.17
N PRO A 39 16.56 -9.54 5.69
CA PRO A 39 15.84 -9.23 6.93
C PRO A 39 14.36 -9.64 6.91
N CYS A 40 13.74 -9.71 5.74
CA CYS A 40 12.34 -10.12 5.58
C CYS A 40 12.09 -11.60 5.84
N LYS A 41 13.12 -12.45 5.77
CA LYS A 41 13.02 -13.89 6.07
C LYS A 41 13.06 -14.19 7.57
N VAL A 42 13.43 -13.22 8.40
CA VAL A 42 13.51 -13.39 9.85
C VAL A 42 12.17 -13.07 10.50
N LYS A 43 11.69 -13.96 11.36
CA LYS A 43 10.48 -13.74 12.18
C LYS A 43 10.75 -12.70 13.26
N SER A 44 10.58 -11.43 12.91
CA SER A 44 10.78 -10.27 13.78
C SER A 44 9.73 -9.19 13.50
N ASN A 45 9.71 -8.11 14.28
CA ASN A 45 8.80 -6.97 14.02
C ASN A 45 9.03 -6.34 12.63
N PHE A 46 10.21 -6.52 12.05
CA PHE A 46 10.54 -6.04 10.70
C PHE A 46 9.70 -6.71 9.60
N SER A 47 9.17 -7.91 9.86
CA SER A 47 8.25 -8.60 8.93
C SER A 47 7.04 -7.75 8.55
N LYS A 48 6.59 -6.84 9.42
CA LYS A 48 5.51 -5.88 9.12
C LYS A 48 5.87 -4.94 7.97
N VAL A 49 7.12 -4.46 7.94
CA VAL A 49 7.63 -3.59 6.87
C VAL A 49 7.70 -4.36 5.55
N CYS A 50 8.15 -5.61 5.61
CA CYS A 50 8.24 -6.47 4.43
C CYS A 50 6.87 -6.80 3.85
N LYS A 51 5.92 -7.19 4.72
CA LYS A 51 4.52 -7.42 4.33
C LYS A 51 3.90 -6.18 3.68
N LEU A 52 4.14 -4.99 4.25
CA LEU A 52 3.67 -3.74 3.66
C LEU A 52 4.25 -3.51 2.25
N LYS A 53 5.55 -3.74 2.06
CA LYS A 53 6.21 -3.62 0.75
C LYS A 53 5.62 -4.59 -0.26
N GLU A 54 5.39 -5.84 0.14
CA GLU A 54 4.77 -6.87 -0.72
C GLU A 54 3.34 -6.48 -1.11
N GLN A 55 2.52 -6.02 -0.17
CA GLN A 55 1.15 -5.58 -0.45
C GLN A 55 1.10 -4.39 -1.41
N VAL A 56 1.97 -3.39 -1.21
CA VAL A 56 2.08 -2.24 -2.11
C VAL A 56 2.52 -2.67 -3.50
N LYS A 57 3.50 -3.57 -3.60
CA LYS A 57 3.98 -4.08 -4.88
C LYS A 57 2.90 -4.88 -5.62
N ALA A 58 2.20 -5.77 -4.93
CA ALA A 58 1.09 -6.53 -5.50
C ALA A 58 -0.03 -5.61 -6.01
N PHE A 59 -0.34 -4.55 -5.27
CA PHE A 59 -1.29 -3.54 -5.71
C PHE A 59 -0.79 -2.74 -6.91
N GLU A 60 0.50 -2.38 -6.96
CA GLU A 60 1.09 -1.68 -8.10
C GLU A 60 1.08 -2.52 -9.38
N GLU A 61 1.34 -3.83 -9.27
CA GLU A 61 1.21 -4.78 -10.38
C GLU A 61 -0.23 -4.89 -10.88
N HIS A 62 -1.20 -5.00 -9.96
CA HIS A 62 -2.63 -4.98 -10.28
C HIS A 62 -3.05 -3.68 -10.95
N PHE A 63 -2.61 -2.53 -10.41
CA PHE A 63 -2.91 -1.21 -10.94
C PHE A 63 -2.35 -1.08 -12.36
N LYS A 64 -1.11 -1.51 -12.59
CA LYS A 64 -0.51 -1.50 -13.93
C LYS A 64 -1.26 -2.40 -14.91
N LYS A 65 -1.69 -3.58 -14.46
CA LYS A 65 -2.46 -4.52 -15.29
C LYS A 65 -3.85 -3.98 -15.68
N THR A 66 -4.54 -3.34 -14.75
CA THR A 66 -5.93 -2.87 -14.95
C THR A 66 -6.01 -1.48 -15.59
N ILE A 67 -5.06 -0.60 -15.28
CA ILE A 67 -5.09 0.81 -15.70
C ILE A 67 -4.07 1.11 -16.82
N GLY A 68 -3.04 0.28 -17.00
CA GLY A 68 -1.98 0.46 -18.00
C GLY A 68 -0.85 1.41 -17.58
N PHE A 69 -0.99 2.09 -16.45
CA PHE A 69 0.01 3.03 -15.91
C PHE A 69 0.54 2.59 -14.55
N SER A 70 1.74 3.02 -14.18
CA SER A 70 2.28 2.81 -12.83
C SER A 70 1.74 3.84 -11.83
N LEU A 71 1.75 3.50 -10.54
CA LEU A 71 1.38 4.44 -9.49
C LEU A 71 2.34 5.64 -9.47
N ARG A 72 1.80 6.84 -9.25
CA ARG A 72 2.58 8.02 -8.88
C ARG A 72 3.07 7.91 -7.44
N GLU A 73 4.11 8.65 -7.06
CA GLU A 73 4.62 8.65 -5.67
C GLU A 73 3.54 8.94 -4.63
N LEU A 74 2.65 9.90 -4.92
CA LEU A 74 1.54 10.23 -4.03
C LEU A 74 0.53 9.08 -3.89
N GLN A 75 0.26 8.35 -4.98
CA GLN A 75 -0.60 7.16 -4.94
C GLN A 75 0.09 6.01 -4.20
N ARG A 76 1.42 5.84 -4.34
CA ARG A 76 2.20 4.90 -3.52
C ARG A 76 2.10 5.24 -2.03
N ALA A 77 2.11 6.51 -1.67
CA ALA A 77 1.90 6.96 -0.29
C ALA A 77 0.48 6.62 0.22
N TRP A 78 -0.55 6.80 -0.61
CA TRP A 78 -1.92 6.38 -0.29
C TRP A 78 -2.04 4.87 -0.10
N ALA A 79 -1.42 4.07 -0.98
CA ALA A 79 -1.38 2.61 -0.86
C ALA A 79 -0.72 2.18 0.46
N LYS A 80 0.43 2.77 0.81
CA LYS A 80 1.09 2.50 2.11
C LYS A 80 0.18 2.81 3.29
N ARG A 81 -0.49 3.97 3.30
CA ARG A 81 -1.43 4.35 4.37
C ARG A 81 -2.59 3.37 4.48
N PHE A 82 -3.15 2.96 3.33
CA PHE A 82 -4.23 1.99 3.28
C PHE A 82 -3.80 0.63 3.86
N PHE A 83 -2.67 0.07 3.43
CA PHE A 83 -2.20 -1.25 3.91
C PHE A 83 -1.70 -1.23 5.35
N LEU A 84 -1.35 -0.07 5.89
CA LEU A 84 -1.13 0.14 7.32
C LEU A 84 -2.43 0.19 8.14
N GLY A 85 -3.61 0.19 7.49
CA GLY A 85 -4.91 0.24 8.14
C GLY A 85 -5.35 1.64 8.57
N HIS A 86 -4.80 2.69 7.95
CA HIS A 86 -5.16 4.07 8.27
C HIS A 86 -6.30 4.59 7.38
N SER A 87 -7.26 5.29 8.00
CA SER A 87 -8.20 6.17 7.29
C SER A 87 -7.57 7.54 7.08
N PHE A 88 -7.71 8.12 5.88
CA PHE A 88 -7.07 9.40 5.54
C PHE A 88 -7.82 10.17 4.45
N ALA A 89 -7.62 11.49 4.41
CA ALA A 89 -8.06 12.33 3.30
C ALA A 89 -7.03 12.33 2.16
N MET A 90 -7.49 12.19 0.91
CA MET A 90 -6.62 12.25 -0.29
C MET A 90 -6.33 13.72 -0.68
N LEU A 91 -5.47 14.38 0.09
CA LEU A 91 -5.02 15.76 -0.19
C LEU A 91 -4.20 15.79 -1.49
N ALA A 92 -4.80 16.31 -2.56
CA ALA A 92 -4.17 16.45 -3.87
C ALA A 92 -5.01 17.37 -4.78
N PRO A 93 -4.41 18.00 -5.81
CA PRO A 93 -5.15 18.62 -6.92
C PRO A 93 -5.97 17.61 -7.74
N THR A 94 -6.83 18.10 -8.64
CA THR A 94 -7.48 17.28 -9.67
C THR A 94 -6.43 16.71 -10.65
N GLY A 95 -6.79 15.67 -11.41
CA GLY A 95 -5.89 15.05 -12.40
C GLY A 95 -4.82 14.09 -11.85
N ILE A 96 -4.65 13.99 -10.52
CA ILE A 96 -3.73 13.00 -9.89
C ILE A 96 -4.27 11.55 -9.99
N GLY A 97 -5.55 11.37 -10.28
CA GLY A 97 -6.17 10.05 -10.43
C GLY A 97 -6.74 9.46 -9.13
N LYS A 98 -7.37 10.30 -8.28
CA LYS A 98 -8.05 9.85 -7.04
C LYS A 98 -9.13 8.80 -7.31
N SER A 99 -10.03 9.08 -8.25
CA SER A 99 -11.12 8.16 -8.59
C SER A 99 -10.57 6.84 -9.15
N THR A 100 -9.61 6.90 -10.08
CA THR A 100 -8.95 5.71 -10.65
C THR A 100 -8.26 4.86 -9.58
N PHE A 101 -7.56 5.51 -8.64
CA PHE A 101 -6.95 4.83 -7.50
C PHE A 101 -8.00 4.12 -6.64
N GLY A 102 -9.10 4.79 -6.30
CA GLY A 102 -10.18 4.20 -5.49
C GLY A 102 -10.85 3.01 -6.16
N LEU A 103 -11.15 3.11 -7.46
CA LEU A 103 -11.75 2.02 -8.25
C LEU A 103 -10.81 0.80 -8.35
N SER A 104 -9.54 1.03 -8.70
CA SER A 104 -8.55 -0.04 -8.81
C SER A 104 -8.25 -0.69 -7.45
N LEU A 105 -8.26 0.09 -6.37
CA LEU A 105 -8.11 -0.45 -5.02
C LEU A 105 -9.32 -1.29 -4.61
N ALA A 106 -10.54 -0.83 -4.89
CA ALA A 106 -11.74 -1.59 -4.61
C ALA A 106 -11.75 -2.94 -5.36
N SER A 107 -11.32 -2.95 -6.62
CA SER A 107 -11.22 -4.18 -7.41
C SER A 107 -10.09 -5.11 -6.93
N PHE A 108 -8.95 -4.56 -6.50
CA PHE A 108 -7.85 -5.32 -5.91
C PHE A 108 -8.25 -6.04 -4.61
N LEU A 109 -9.19 -5.49 -3.85
CA LEU A 109 -9.59 -6.01 -2.55
C LEU A 109 -10.55 -7.21 -2.63
N LEU A 110 -11.07 -7.54 -3.81
CA LEU A 110 -11.98 -8.68 -3.97
C LEU A 110 -11.33 -9.97 -3.43
N PRO A 111 -12.10 -10.82 -2.71
CA PRO A 111 -13.56 -10.76 -2.51
C PRO A 111 -14.04 -9.87 -1.35
N LYS A 112 -13.19 -9.04 -0.73
CA LYS A 112 -13.64 -8.13 0.34
C LYS A 112 -14.59 -7.06 -0.22
N LYS A 113 -15.65 -6.79 0.53
CA LYS A 113 -16.63 -5.77 0.18
C LYS A 113 -16.04 -4.37 0.37
N SER A 114 -16.20 -3.53 -0.64
CA SER A 114 -15.85 -2.11 -0.62
C SER A 114 -17.09 -1.30 -0.99
N TYR A 115 -17.30 -0.16 -0.35
CA TYR A 115 -18.40 0.76 -0.66
C TYR A 115 -17.86 2.08 -1.19
N LEU A 116 -18.28 2.44 -2.39
CA LEU A 116 -17.82 3.63 -3.11
C LEU A 116 -18.97 4.63 -3.20
N ILE A 117 -18.78 5.81 -2.63
CA ILE A 117 -19.80 6.87 -2.58
C ILE A 117 -19.39 7.99 -3.52
N PHE A 118 -20.34 8.44 -4.33
CA PHE A 118 -20.18 9.54 -5.27
C PHE A 118 -21.29 10.58 -5.07
N PRO A 119 -21.04 11.86 -5.35
CA PRO A 119 -21.99 12.93 -5.07
C PRO A 119 -23.14 13.04 -6.09
N THR A 120 -23.04 12.40 -7.26
CA THR A 120 -24.06 12.47 -8.32
C THR A 120 -24.24 11.12 -9.03
N ASN A 121 -25.45 10.84 -9.54
CA ASN A 121 -25.73 9.62 -10.31
C ASN A 121 -24.81 9.47 -11.53
N LEU A 122 -24.53 10.57 -12.24
CA LEU A 122 -23.60 10.57 -13.38
C LEU A 122 -22.21 10.03 -12.99
N LEU A 123 -21.69 10.40 -11.82
CA LEU A 123 -20.38 9.90 -11.36
C LEU A 123 -20.45 8.42 -10.94
N VAL A 124 -21.60 7.96 -10.43
CA VAL A 124 -21.84 6.53 -10.17
C VAL A 124 -21.80 5.74 -11.48
N GLU A 125 -22.50 6.20 -12.52
CA GLU A 125 -22.51 5.56 -13.84
C GLU A 125 -21.11 5.55 -14.47
N GLN A 126 -20.37 6.66 -14.39
CA GLN A 126 -18.98 6.69 -14.86
C GLN A 126 -18.05 5.73 -14.11
N ALA A 127 -18.24 5.58 -12.79
CA ALA A 127 -17.50 4.63 -11.98
C ALA A 127 -17.84 3.19 -12.35
N TYR A 128 -19.12 2.91 -12.57
CA TYR A 128 -19.64 1.62 -13.01
C TYR A 128 -19.02 1.21 -14.35
N SER A 129 -19.12 2.05 -15.39
CA SER A 129 -18.55 1.76 -16.71
C SER A 129 -17.03 1.53 -16.66
N LYS A 130 -16.31 2.25 -15.79
CA LYS A 130 -14.86 2.05 -15.60
C LYS A 130 -14.55 0.70 -14.97
N LEU A 131 -15.32 0.26 -13.97
CA LEU A 131 -15.14 -1.05 -13.35
C LEU A 131 -15.47 -2.18 -14.34
N GLN A 132 -16.53 -2.02 -15.15
CA GLN A 132 -16.84 -2.96 -16.23
C GLN A 132 -15.72 -3.05 -17.26
N ALA A 133 -15.15 -1.92 -17.68
CA ALA A 133 -14.00 -1.89 -18.59
C ALA A 133 -12.74 -2.58 -18.00
N MET A 134 -12.63 -2.63 -16.67
CA MET A 134 -11.58 -3.38 -15.96
C MET A 134 -11.92 -4.88 -15.78
N GLY A 135 -13.10 -5.33 -16.23
CA GLY A 135 -13.56 -6.72 -16.13
C GLY A 135 -14.28 -7.05 -14.81
N TYR A 136 -14.83 -6.05 -14.12
CA TYR A 136 -15.55 -6.23 -12.85
C TYR A 136 -17.02 -5.82 -12.99
N GLU A 137 -17.90 -6.59 -12.37
CA GLU A 137 -19.33 -6.29 -12.31
C GLU A 137 -19.72 -5.86 -10.88
N PRO A 138 -19.72 -4.55 -10.57
CA PRO A 138 -20.08 -4.05 -9.25
C PRO A 138 -21.61 -3.94 -9.08
N LEU A 139 -22.07 -4.03 -7.83
CA LEU A 139 -23.45 -3.64 -7.50
C LEU A 139 -23.59 -2.12 -7.55
N ILE A 140 -24.63 -1.63 -8.24
CA ILE A 140 -24.94 -0.22 -8.39
C ILE A 140 -26.26 0.12 -7.69
N TYR A 141 -26.27 1.25 -7.00
CA TYR A 141 -27.49 1.86 -6.48
C TYR A 141 -27.54 3.28 -7.04
N SER A 142 -28.49 3.54 -7.95
CA SER A 142 -28.78 4.90 -8.42
C SER A 142 -30.29 5.10 -8.43
N SER A 143 -30.73 6.34 -8.19
CA SER A 143 -32.15 6.69 -8.21
C SER A 143 -32.78 6.64 -9.60
N SER A 144 -31.99 6.30 -10.64
CA SER A 144 -32.44 6.15 -12.03
C SER A 144 -32.79 4.71 -12.39
N PHE A 145 -32.51 3.72 -11.53
CA PHE A 145 -32.72 2.28 -11.74
C PHE A 145 -33.93 1.71 -10.97
N SER A 146 -34.90 2.57 -10.61
CA SER A 146 -36.21 2.17 -10.06
C SER A 146 -37.29 2.19 -11.12
#